data_AF-A0A1E7EQA2-F1
#
_entry.id   AF-A0A1E7EQA2-F1
#
_cell.length_a   1.000
_cell.length_b   1.000
_cell.length_c   1.000
_cell.angle_alpha   90.00
_cell.angle_beta   90.00
_cell.angle_gamma   90.00
#
_symmetry.space_group_name_H-M   'P 1'
#
loop_
_entity.id
_entity.type
_entity.pdbx_description
1 polymer ?
#
loop_
_entity_poly.entity_id
_entity_poly.type
_entity_poly.pdbx_seq_one_letter_code
_entity_poly.pdbx_strand_id
1 'polypeptide(L)'
;MGKKSRRNRNKKTGHDAASATAIASAIASATDSATAIAASSAGSGTNQCFHGSTAGKFHPKSEYMKAAKEYVEMLRQEALLDNQDGSKKQQALAIRRIYDEDHMYLIKDPEFCRFVFAFSTKKYLESNNLKDKSRGLVIRALLHLGLFCRYRTTPKELHKYDRDIRTDRGIIKVLVRETKTHCKCMNEGKVIAKTMDINGKCHGCLEEFPKETLSFCDGCQLLKYHNRECQINHWHIHKSDCKRFSESNAKV
;
A
#
# COMPACT_ATOMS: atom_id res chain seq x y z
N MET A 1 -19.50 17.98 -47.95
CA MET A 1 -18.08 17.67 -47.64
C MET A 1 -18.02 16.73 -46.43
N GLY A 2 -17.91 15.43 -46.67
CA GLY A 2 -17.96 14.40 -45.63
C GLY A 2 -16.59 14.11 -45.01
N LYS A 3 -16.53 14.01 -43.67
CA LYS A 3 -15.36 13.53 -42.95
C LYS A 3 -15.58 12.09 -42.50
N LYS A 4 -14.76 11.20 -43.07
CA LYS A 4 -14.79 9.75 -42.92
C LYS A 4 -14.31 9.34 -41.53
N SER A 5 -15.08 8.44 -40.92
CA SER A 5 -14.75 7.62 -39.76
C SER A 5 -13.67 6.59 -40.13
N ARG A 6 -12.65 6.41 -39.27
CA ARG A 6 -11.72 5.28 -39.32
C ARG A 6 -11.59 4.67 -37.93
N ARG A 7 -12.36 3.60 -37.71
CA ARG A 7 -12.10 2.55 -36.71
C ARG A 7 -10.95 1.69 -37.23
N ASN A 8 -9.98 1.34 -36.38
CA ASN A 8 -9.13 0.18 -36.61
C ASN A 8 -9.14 -0.71 -35.36
N ARG A 9 -9.60 -1.94 -35.57
CA ARG A 9 -9.87 -2.98 -34.57
C ARG A 9 -8.91 -4.11 -34.88
N ASN A 10 -7.79 -4.22 -34.16
CA ASN A 10 -6.90 -5.37 -34.30
C ASN A 10 -7.42 -6.52 -33.44
N LYS A 11 -8.10 -7.46 -34.10
CA LYS A 11 -8.54 -8.74 -33.56
C LYS A 11 -7.50 -9.78 -33.99
N LYS A 12 -6.67 -10.25 -33.05
CA LYS A 12 -5.74 -11.37 -33.29
C LYS A 12 -6.39 -12.64 -32.76
N THR A 13 -6.88 -13.47 -33.69
CA THR A 13 -7.33 -14.85 -33.49
C THR A 13 -6.33 -15.78 -34.15
N GLY A 14 -6.04 -16.92 -33.51
CA GLY A 14 -5.36 -18.04 -34.16
C GLY A 14 -4.41 -18.77 -33.23
N HIS A 15 -4.92 -19.78 -32.53
CA HIS A 15 -4.14 -20.97 -32.22
C HIS A 15 -5.11 -22.14 -32.15
N ASP A 16 -5.28 -22.79 -33.29
CA ASP A 16 -5.87 -24.12 -33.38
C ASP A 16 -4.80 -25.18 -33.09
N ALA A 17 -5.30 -26.25 -32.49
CA ALA A 17 -4.59 -27.42 -32.05
C ALA A 17 -4.21 -28.35 -33.22
N ALA A 18 -3.05 -28.99 -33.11
CA ALA A 18 -2.80 -30.28 -33.74
C ALA A 18 -1.82 -31.09 -32.88
N SER A 19 -2.41 -32.04 -32.18
CA SER A 19 -1.92 -33.35 -31.73
C SER A 19 -0.63 -33.87 -32.40
N ALA A 20 0.30 -34.37 -31.58
CA ALA A 20 0.92 -35.68 -31.80
C ALA A 20 1.69 -36.15 -30.54
N THR A 21 1.29 -37.33 -30.08
CA THR A 21 1.86 -38.18 -29.04
C THR A 21 3.30 -38.61 -29.35
N ALA A 22 4.22 -38.51 -28.38
CA ALA A 22 5.39 -39.38 -28.29
C ALA A 22 5.85 -39.54 -26.83
N ILE A 23 6.20 -40.79 -26.52
CA ILE A 23 6.45 -41.42 -25.22
C ILE A 23 7.93 -41.31 -24.83
N ALA A 24 8.20 -41.46 -23.52
CA ALA A 24 9.43 -41.95 -22.87
C ALA A 24 10.33 -40.95 -22.10
N SER A 25 10.16 -41.00 -20.77
CA SER A 25 11.17 -41.35 -19.75
C SER A 25 12.64 -40.89 -19.89
N ALA A 26 13.09 -40.11 -18.90
CA ALA A 26 14.31 -40.32 -18.08
C ALA A 26 14.46 -39.13 -17.10
N ILE A 27 14.29 -39.34 -15.79
CA ILE A 27 15.36 -39.60 -14.79
C ILE A 27 16.31 -38.41 -14.59
N ALA A 28 16.16 -37.82 -13.40
CA ALA A 28 17.16 -37.21 -12.50
C ALA A 28 18.39 -36.50 -13.09
N SER A 29 18.57 -35.24 -12.68
CA SER A 29 19.74 -34.91 -11.85
C SER A 29 19.52 -33.65 -11.02
N ALA A 30 19.80 -33.81 -9.73
CA ALA A 30 19.89 -32.79 -8.72
C ALA A 30 21.26 -32.07 -8.80
N THR A 31 21.48 -31.19 -7.80
CA THR A 31 22.77 -30.64 -7.34
C THR A 31 23.49 -29.64 -8.25
N ASP A 32 23.38 -28.34 -7.93
CA ASP A 32 24.42 -27.67 -7.12
C ASP A 32 24.17 -26.16 -6.96
N SER A 33 23.95 -25.74 -5.71
CA SER A 33 24.47 -24.49 -5.12
C SER A 33 24.03 -24.42 -3.66
N ALA A 34 24.56 -25.38 -2.89
CA ALA A 34 24.61 -25.31 -1.44
C ALA A 34 25.86 -24.54 -1.03
N THR A 35 25.77 -23.22 -0.85
CA THR A 35 26.70 -22.48 0.02
C THR A 35 26.04 -21.19 0.51
N ALA A 36 25.20 -21.32 1.54
CA ALA A 36 24.83 -20.19 2.39
C ALA A 36 24.47 -20.70 3.79
N ILE A 37 25.53 -20.98 4.54
CA ILE A 37 25.67 -20.65 5.96
C ILE A 37 24.66 -21.32 6.89
N ALA A 38 25.19 -22.37 7.52
CA ALA A 38 24.84 -22.80 8.86
C ALA A 38 24.71 -21.61 9.82
N ALA A 39 23.47 -21.28 10.16
CA ALA A 39 23.09 -20.57 11.38
C ALA A 39 21.62 -20.93 11.65
N SER A 40 21.38 -22.21 11.89
CA SER A 40 20.08 -22.72 12.29
C SER A 40 20.34 -23.85 13.28
N SER A 41 19.72 -23.72 14.45
CA SER A 41 19.70 -24.68 15.56
C SER A 41 20.79 -24.52 16.62
N ALA A 42 20.56 -23.58 17.54
CA ALA A 42 20.66 -23.80 19.00
C ALA A 42 20.25 -22.52 19.75
N GLY A 43 19.02 -22.49 20.24
CA GLY A 43 18.51 -21.38 21.04
C GLY A 43 17.00 -21.39 21.10
N SER A 44 16.43 -22.23 21.97
CA SER A 44 15.04 -22.14 22.42
C SER A 44 14.81 -20.92 23.33
N GLY A 45 15.48 -19.80 23.03
CA GLY A 45 15.03 -18.47 23.38
C GLY A 45 14.44 -17.90 22.10
N THR A 46 13.16 -17.53 22.11
CA THR A 46 12.50 -16.98 20.93
C THR A 46 13.23 -15.70 20.50
N ASN A 47 14.23 -15.81 19.61
CA ASN A 47 14.99 -14.68 19.08
C ASN A 47 14.02 -13.80 18.31
N GLN A 48 13.46 -12.82 19.01
CA GLN A 48 12.43 -11.95 18.49
C GLN A 48 13.00 -11.17 17.31
N CYS A 49 12.44 -11.37 16.12
CA CYS A 49 12.81 -10.57 14.96
C CYS A 49 12.24 -9.15 15.12
N PHE A 50 13.05 -8.13 14.82
CA PHE A 50 12.64 -6.72 14.85
C PHE A 50 12.46 -6.13 13.44
N HIS A 51 12.35 -6.99 12.43
CA HIS A 51 11.95 -6.66 11.05
C HIS A 51 12.70 -5.48 10.38
N GLY A 52 13.99 -5.30 10.71
CA GLY A 52 14.82 -4.21 10.20
C GLY A 52 15.02 -3.03 11.15
N SER A 53 14.49 -3.12 12.36
CA SER A 53 14.74 -2.21 13.49
C SER A 53 15.47 -2.94 14.63
N THR A 54 15.65 -2.29 15.78
CA THR A 54 16.27 -2.86 16.99
C THR A 54 15.28 -2.94 18.15
N ALA A 55 15.56 -3.81 19.12
CA ALA A 55 14.75 -3.95 20.34
C ALA A 55 14.56 -2.63 21.08
N GLY A 56 15.62 -1.82 21.20
CA GLY A 56 15.58 -0.53 21.88
C GLY A 56 14.58 0.46 21.28
N LYS A 57 14.43 0.47 19.96
CA LYS A 57 13.42 1.34 19.29
C LYS A 57 12.00 0.86 19.54
N PHE A 58 11.77 -0.42 19.86
CA PHE A 58 10.45 -0.93 20.26
C PHE A 58 10.12 -0.71 21.74
N HIS A 59 11.07 -0.21 22.54
CA HIS A 59 10.82 0.10 23.94
C HIS A 59 9.70 1.14 24.06
N PRO A 60 8.73 1.02 25.00
CA PRO A 60 7.62 1.96 25.12
C PRO A 60 8.02 3.42 25.35
N LYS A 61 9.19 3.64 25.96
CA LYS A 61 9.78 4.97 26.21
C LYS A 61 10.71 5.45 25.09
N SER A 62 10.87 4.69 24.00
CA SER A 62 11.67 5.15 22.87
C SER A 62 10.95 6.30 22.17
N GLU A 63 11.73 7.26 21.70
CA GLU A 63 11.21 8.39 20.93
C GLU A 63 10.50 7.94 19.65
N TYR A 64 11.00 6.89 18.99
CA TYR A 64 10.39 6.32 17.80
C TYR A 64 9.01 5.73 18.07
N MET A 65 8.88 4.96 19.15
CA MET A 65 7.61 4.38 19.56
C MET A 65 6.61 5.46 19.97
N LYS A 66 7.07 6.50 20.67
CA LYS A 66 6.27 7.67 21.02
C LYS A 66 5.74 8.37 19.76
N ALA A 67 6.63 8.75 18.84
CA ALA A 67 6.27 9.43 17.60
C ALA A 67 5.29 8.62 16.73
N ALA A 68 5.46 7.30 16.64
CA ALA A 68 4.54 6.45 15.88
C ALA A 68 3.15 6.35 16.52
N LYS A 69 3.07 6.31 17.86
CA LYS A 69 1.78 6.30 18.60
C LYS A 69 1.07 7.64 18.50
N GLU A 70 1.79 8.75 18.68
CA GLU A 70 1.23 10.10 18.58
C GLU A 70 0.73 10.40 17.16
N TYR A 71 1.36 9.84 16.12
CA TYR A 71 0.84 9.93 14.76
C TYR A 71 -0.53 9.26 14.61
N VAL A 72 -0.67 8.04 15.14
CA VAL A 72 -1.95 7.31 15.09
C VAL A 72 -3.03 8.04 15.89
N GLU A 73 -2.68 8.58 17.04
CA GLU A 73 -3.60 9.36 17.88
C GLU A 73 -4.01 10.67 17.22
N MET A 74 -3.08 11.39 16.59
CA MET A 74 -3.36 12.60 15.81
C MET A 74 -4.40 12.31 14.70
N LEU A 75 -4.23 11.22 13.95
CA LEU A 75 -5.19 10.83 12.91
C LEU A 75 -6.56 10.45 13.50
N ARG A 76 -6.58 9.86 14.69
CA ARG A 76 -7.81 9.56 15.41
C ARG A 76 -8.54 10.84 15.82
N GLN A 77 -7.82 11.82 16.37
CA GLN A 77 -8.38 13.13 16.73
C GLN A 77 -8.94 13.85 15.50
N GLU A 78 -8.22 13.85 14.38
CA GLU A 78 -8.70 14.42 13.11
C GLU A 78 -10.02 13.77 12.64
N ALA A 79 -10.15 12.46 12.81
CA ALA A 79 -11.36 11.73 12.43
C ALA A 79 -12.57 12.06 13.32
N LEU A 80 -12.34 12.48 14.58
CA LEU A 80 -13.37 12.86 15.54
C LEU A 80 -13.86 14.31 15.37
N LEU A 81 -13.21 15.12 14.53
CA LEU A 81 -13.61 16.50 14.31
C LEU A 81 -14.99 16.60 13.63
N ASP A 82 -15.86 17.41 14.21
CA ASP A 82 -17.13 17.81 13.63
C ASP A 82 -16.95 18.98 12.64
N ASN A 83 -17.87 19.13 11.68
CA ASN A 83 -17.85 20.17 10.67
C ASN A 83 -18.98 21.20 10.84
N GLN A 84 -19.56 21.33 12.04
CA GLN A 84 -20.69 22.23 12.28
C GLN A 84 -20.41 23.70 11.94
N ASP A 85 -19.19 24.17 12.13
CA ASP A 85 -18.78 25.57 11.96
C ASP A 85 -17.90 25.80 10.72
N GLY A 86 -17.68 24.76 9.90
CA GLY A 86 -16.74 24.81 8.76
C GLY A 86 -15.26 24.95 9.15
N SER A 87 -14.91 24.91 10.45
CA SER A 87 -13.52 25.06 10.92
C SER A 87 -12.74 23.76 10.96
N LYS A 88 -13.37 22.61 10.66
CA LYS A 88 -12.74 21.27 10.65
C LYS A 88 -11.38 21.22 9.98
N LYS A 89 -11.24 21.87 8.82
CA LYS A 89 -9.96 21.90 8.08
C LYS A 89 -8.86 22.64 8.86
N GLN A 90 -9.21 23.75 9.50
CA GLN A 90 -8.26 24.54 10.29
C GLN A 90 -7.86 23.79 11.56
N GLN A 91 -8.81 23.15 12.23
CA GLN A 91 -8.55 22.30 13.39
C GLN A 91 -7.64 21.12 13.01
N ALA A 92 -7.93 20.41 11.91
CA ALA A 92 -7.08 19.33 11.40
C ALA A 92 -5.65 19.80 11.10
N LEU A 93 -5.48 20.98 10.49
CA LEU A 93 -4.17 21.57 10.23
C LEU A 93 -3.43 21.93 11.52
N ALA A 94 -4.12 22.41 12.55
CA ALA A 94 -3.53 22.71 13.85
C ALA A 94 -3.01 21.43 14.54
N ILE A 95 -3.82 20.37 14.57
CA ILE A 95 -3.40 19.08 15.17
C ILE A 95 -2.19 18.51 14.41
N ARG A 96 -2.19 18.55 13.07
CA ARG A 96 -1.04 18.09 12.28
C ARG A 96 0.21 18.93 12.51
N ARG A 97 0.06 20.25 12.65
CA ARG A 97 1.19 21.15 12.92
C ARG A 97 1.90 20.80 14.22
N ILE A 98 1.14 20.49 15.28
CA ILE A 98 1.72 20.07 16.57
C ILE A 98 2.60 18.83 16.37
N TYR A 99 2.08 17.81 15.67
CA TYR A 99 2.86 16.61 15.38
C TYR A 99 4.12 16.90 14.56
N ASP A 100 4.00 17.73 13.52
CA ASP A 100 5.13 18.10 12.66
C ASP A 100 6.20 18.87 13.45
N GLU A 101 5.81 19.82 14.30
CA GLU A 101 6.76 20.57 15.14
C GLU A 101 7.51 19.63 16.10
N ASP A 102 6.81 18.68 16.72
CA ASP A 102 7.39 17.76 17.70
C ASP A 102 8.25 16.65 17.07
N HIS A 103 7.99 16.24 15.82
CA HIS A 103 8.58 15.01 15.24
C HIS A 103 9.20 15.15 13.85
N MET A 104 9.19 16.33 13.23
CA MET A 104 9.68 16.48 11.85
C MET A 104 11.17 16.13 11.67
N TYR A 105 11.99 16.23 12.72
CA TYR A 105 13.38 15.78 12.64
C TYR A 105 13.49 14.26 12.46
N LEU A 106 12.57 13.47 13.04
CA LEU A 106 12.51 12.02 12.86
C LEU A 106 12.06 11.62 11.45
N ILE A 107 11.20 12.42 10.81
CA ILE A 107 10.74 12.15 9.44
C ILE A 107 11.92 12.11 8.44
N LYS A 108 12.99 12.85 8.73
CA LYS A 108 14.23 12.86 7.93
C LYS A 108 15.18 11.71 8.30
N ASP A 109 14.93 11.01 9.40
CA ASP A 109 15.76 9.92 9.89
C ASP A 109 15.42 8.60 9.16
N PRO A 110 16.36 8.02 8.38
CA PRO A 110 16.12 6.75 7.69
C PRO A 110 15.95 5.56 8.64
N GLU A 111 16.41 5.63 9.89
CA GLU A 111 16.16 4.60 10.90
C GLU A 111 14.74 4.67 11.44
N PHE A 112 14.18 5.87 11.65
CA PHE A 112 12.78 6.03 12.04
C PHE A 112 11.85 5.46 10.96
N CYS A 113 12.11 5.79 9.69
CA CYS A 113 11.39 5.23 8.56
C CYS A 113 11.39 3.69 8.56
N ARG A 114 12.56 3.07 8.77
CA ARG A 114 12.70 1.61 8.91
C ARG A 114 11.92 1.07 10.10
N PHE A 115 11.97 1.76 11.24
CA PHE A 115 11.20 1.40 12.43
C PHE A 115 9.68 1.41 12.17
N VAL A 116 9.15 2.41 11.47
CA VAL A 116 7.70 2.50 11.18
C VAL A 116 7.22 1.29 10.36
N PHE A 117 7.98 0.86 9.35
CA PHE A 117 7.67 -0.37 8.60
C PHE A 117 7.83 -1.64 9.44
N ALA A 118 8.86 -1.71 10.28
CA ALA A 118 9.05 -2.81 11.21
C ALA A 118 7.88 -2.92 12.21
N PHE A 119 7.41 -1.79 12.72
CA PHE A 119 6.29 -1.74 13.66
C PHE A 119 4.97 -2.14 12.99
N SER A 120 4.72 -1.64 11.78
CA SER A 120 3.59 -2.06 10.96
C SER A 120 3.59 -3.57 10.70
N THR A 121 4.76 -4.13 10.41
CA THR A 121 4.96 -5.57 10.18
C THR A 121 4.67 -6.38 11.44
N LYS A 122 5.20 -5.96 12.59
CA LYS A 122 4.93 -6.59 13.89
C LYS A 122 3.41 -6.61 14.17
N LYS A 123 2.72 -5.49 13.95
CA LYS A 123 1.26 -5.40 14.13
C LYS A 123 0.47 -6.32 13.20
N TYR A 124 0.91 -6.49 11.96
CA TYR A 124 0.31 -7.45 11.04
C TYR A 124 0.50 -8.89 11.52
N LEU A 125 1.72 -9.26 11.93
CA LEU A 125 2.07 -10.61 12.37
C LEU A 125 1.42 -11.01 13.71
N GLU A 126 1.01 -10.04 14.54
CA GLU A 126 0.22 -10.30 15.77
C GLU A 126 -1.15 -10.96 15.49
N SER A 127 -1.68 -10.91 14.26
CA SER A 127 -2.91 -11.62 13.86
C SER A 127 -2.76 -12.48 12.60
N ASN A 128 -1.70 -12.27 11.81
CA ASN A 128 -1.54 -12.84 10.47
C ASN A 128 -2.71 -12.56 9.52
N ASN A 129 -3.56 -11.58 9.84
CA ASN A 129 -4.69 -11.16 9.03
C ASN A 129 -5.13 -9.73 9.37
N LEU A 130 -5.89 -9.11 8.46
CA LEU A 130 -6.42 -7.76 8.55
C LEU A 130 -7.94 -7.72 8.81
N LYS A 131 -8.52 -8.82 9.32
CA LYS A 131 -9.97 -8.92 9.58
C LYS A 131 -10.43 -7.96 10.69
N ASP A 132 -9.55 -7.70 11.66
CA ASP A 132 -9.75 -6.66 12.66
C ASP A 132 -9.61 -5.28 12.02
N LYS A 133 -10.75 -4.62 11.76
CA LYS A 133 -10.80 -3.30 11.13
C LYS A 133 -9.99 -2.26 11.90
N SER A 134 -9.99 -2.30 13.24
CA SER A 134 -9.28 -1.32 14.06
C SER A 134 -7.77 -1.44 13.87
N ARG A 135 -7.25 -2.67 13.88
CA ARG A 135 -5.85 -2.97 13.60
C ARG A 135 -5.46 -2.64 12.16
N GLY A 136 -6.33 -2.92 11.20
CA GLY A 136 -6.13 -2.55 9.80
C GLY A 136 -5.98 -1.03 9.62
N LEU A 137 -6.77 -0.23 10.34
CA LEU A 137 -6.65 1.23 10.34
C LEU A 137 -5.32 1.69 10.95
N VAL A 138 -4.89 1.11 12.07
CA VAL A 138 -3.60 1.43 12.70
C VAL A 138 -2.43 1.08 11.77
N ILE A 139 -2.43 -0.12 11.17
CA ILE A 139 -1.39 -0.53 10.21
C ILE A 139 -1.37 0.42 9.01
N ARG A 140 -2.54 0.80 8.48
CA ARG A 140 -2.63 1.74 7.34
C ARG A 140 -2.09 3.11 7.71
N ALA A 141 -2.42 3.63 8.90
CA ALA A 141 -1.88 4.89 9.40
C ALA A 141 -0.35 4.85 9.49
N LEU A 142 0.20 3.82 10.14
CA LEU A 142 1.65 3.65 10.25
C LEU A 142 2.33 3.51 8.87
N LEU A 143 1.74 2.75 7.95
CA LEU A 143 2.26 2.63 6.59
C LEU A 143 2.24 3.96 5.85
N HIS A 144 1.20 4.77 5.99
CA HIS A 144 1.15 6.09 5.39
C HIS A 144 2.29 6.98 5.91
N LEU A 145 2.57 6.98 7.22
CA LEU A 145 3.73 7.66 7.80
C LEU A 145 5.05 7.13 7.20
N GLY A 146 5.24 5.81 7.17
CA GLY A 146 6.46 5.20 6.62
C GLY A 146 6.67 5.51 5.15
N LEU A 147 5.61 5.49 4.34
CA LEU A 147 5.64 5.86 2.93
C LEU A 147 5.97 7.35 2.77
N PHE A 148 5.37 8.23 3.58
CA PHE A 148 5.69 9.66 3.58
C PHE A 148 7.17 9.89 3.90
N CYS A 149 7.71 9.28 4.96
CA CYS A 149 9.13 9.40 5.29
C CYS A 149 10.04 8.90 4.15
N ARG A 150 9.70 7.77 3.52
CA ARG A 150 10.55 7.13 2.50
C ARG A 150 10.49 7.79 1.13
N TYR A 151 9.30 8.21 0.70
CA TYR A 151 9.01 8.61 -0.68
C TYR A 151 8.67 10.11 -0.79
N ARG A 152 8.97 10.91 0.24
CA ARG A 152 8.74 12.37 0.23
C ARG A 152 9.32 13.08 -0.99
N THR A 153 10.51 12.65 -1.45
CA THR A 153 11.21 13.24 -2.60
C THR A 153 10.82 12.61 -3.93
N THR A 154 9.93 11.60 -3.91
CA THR A 154 9.49 10.82 -5.08
C THR A 154 7.96 10.73 -5.11
N PRO A 155 7.26 11.84 -5.46
CA PRO A 155 5.80 11.93 -5.33
C PRO A 155 5.02 10.88 -6.15
N LYS A 156 5.56 10.43 -7.28
CA LYS A 156 4.93 9.41 -8.13
C LYS A 156 4.87 8.05 -7.39
N GLU A 157 5.95 7.68 -6.73
CA GLU A 157 6.10 6.48 -5.91
C GLU A 157 5.23 6.56 -4.66
N LEU A 158 5.24 7.70 -3.96
CA LEU A 158 4.38 7.94 -2.80
C LEU A 158 2.91 7.73 -3.17
N HIS A 159 2.42 8.42 -4.20
CA HIS A 159 1.03 8.29 -4.66
C HIS A 159 0.68 6.85 -5.08
N LYS A 160 1.61 6.16 -5.76
CA LYS A 160 1.44 4.76 -6.14
C LYS A 160 1.21 3.87 -4.92
N TYR A 161 2.02 4.03 -3.87
CA TYR A 161 1.98 3.16 -2.70
C TYR A 161 0.88 3.54 -1.71
N ASP A 162 0.55 4.82 -1.58
CA ASP A 162 -0.62 5.29 -0.83
C ASP A 162 -1.90 4.67 -1.39
N ARG A 163 -2.01 4.56 -2.71
CA ARG A 163 -3.12 3.87 -3.35
C ARG A 163 -3.10 2.37 -3.04
N ASP A 164 -1.93 1.74 -3.05
CA ASP A 164 -1.81 0.30 -2.80
C ASP A 164 -2.30 -0.05 -1.38
N ILE A 165 -1.92 0.71 -0.34
CA ILE A 165 -2.31 0.45 1.06
C ILE A 165 -3.80 0.68 1.39
N ARG A 166 -4.62 1.05 0.39
CA ARG A 166 -6.08 1.12 0.53
C ARG A 166 -6.77 -0.24 0.54
N THR A 167 -6.04 -1.29 0.17
CA THR A 167 -6.50 -2.68 0.11
C THR A 167 -5.64 -3.56 1.01
N ASP A 168 -6.21 -4.64 1.53
CA ASP A 168 -5.48 -5.59 2.37
C ASP A 168 -4.30 -6.23 1.61
N ARG A 169 -4.52 -6.61 0.36
CA ARG A 169 -3.48 -7.13 -0.53
C ARG A 169 -2.33 -6.13 -0.69
N GLY A 170 -2.64 -4.84 -0.88
CA GLY A 170 -1.62 -3.82 -1.05
C GLY A 170 -0.86 -3.51 0.24
N ILE A 171 -1.52 -3.52 1.40
CA ILE A 171 -0.86 -3.44 2.72
C ILE A 171 0.20 -4.54 2.84
N ILE A 172 -0.17 -5.80 2.58
CA ILE A 172 0.76 -6.93 2.67
C ILE A 172 1.93 -6.77 1.68
N LYS A 173 1.65 -6.37 0.43
CA LYS A 173 2.71 -6.13 -0.57
C LYS A 173 3.70 -5.05 -0.16
N VAL A 174 3.25 -3.97 0.47
CA VAL A 174 4.12 -2.92 0.99
C VAL A 174 4.98 -3.50 2.13
N LEU A 175 4.39 -4.18 3.11
CA LEU A 175 5.14 -4.78 4.22
C LEU A 175 6.21 -5.77 3.72
N VAL A 176 5.87 -6.67 2.78
CA VAL A 176 6.83 -7.58 2.14
C VAL A 176 7.97 -6.81 1.48
N ARG A 177 7.66 -5.77 0.70
CA ARG A 177 8.69 -5.01 -0.03
C ARG A 177 9.66 -4.32 0.91
N GLU A 178 9.15 -3.70 1.97
CA GLU A 178 9.93 -2.86 2.87
C GLU A 178 10.74 -3.69 3.89
N THR A 179 10.39 -4.96 4.12
CA THR A 179 11.08 -5.84 5.08
C THR A 179 11.93 -6.95 4.47
N LYS A 180 11.78 -7.26 3.18
CA LYS A 180 12.47 -8.40 2.52
C LYS A 180 13.99 -8.38 2.61
N THR A 181 14.60 -7.21 2.75
CA THR A 181 16.06 -7.04 2.87
C THR A 181 16.56 -7.24 4.29
N HIS A 182 15.66 -7.36 5.27
CA HIS A 182 15.99 -7.40 6.68
C HIS A 182 15.61 -8.73 7.34
N CYS A 183 14.54 -9.38 6.88
CA CYS A 183 14.11 -10.67 7.42
C CYS A 183 13.21 -11.45 6.45
N LYS A 184 12.93 -12.72 6.79
CA LYS A 184 12.03 -13.61 6.04
C LYS A 184 10.62 -13.71 6.63
N CYS A 185 10.30 -12.94 7.68
CA CYS A 185 9.02 -13.05 8.41
C CYS A 185 7.78 -12.81 7.53
N MET A 186 7.91 -12.01 6.46
CA MET A 186 6.81 -11.73 5.53
C MET A 186 6.72 -12.70 4.34
N ASN A 187 7.45 -13.82 4.33
CA ASN A 187 7.39 -14.80 3.25
C ASN A 187 5.99 -15.42 3.10
N GLU A 188 5.32 -15.75 4.20
CA GLU A 188 3.95 -16.25 4.18
C GLU A 188 2.97 -15.19 3.67
N GLY A 189 3.07 -13.95 4.18
CA GLY A 189 2.30 -12.81 3.68
C GLY A 189 2.47 -12.59 2.17
N LYS A 190 3.68 -12.79 1.62
CA LYS A 190 3.93 -12.73 0.17
C LYS A 190 3.12 -13.78 -0.60
N VAL A 191 3.01 -15.00 -0.07
CA VAL A 191 2.18 -16.07 -0.68
C VAL A 191 0.71 -15.69 -0.61
N ILE A 192 0.23 -15.28 0.57
CA ILE A 192 -1.16 -14.82 0.77
C ILE A 192 -1.52 -13.70 -0.22
N ALA A 193 -0.71 -12.66 -0.31
CA ALA A 193 -0.99 -11.55 -1.22
C ALA A 193 -0.95 -11.94 -2.72
N LYS A 194 -0.29 -13.04 -3.07
CA LYS A 194 -0.27 -13.57 -4.43
C LYS A 194 -1.58 -14.29 -4.78
N THR A 195 -2.21 -14.95 -3.80
CA THR A 195 -3.46 -15.69 -3.98
C THR A 195 -4.71 -14.82 -3.78
N MET A 196 -4.58 -13.64 -3.17
CA MET A 196 -5.68 -12.68 -3.03
C MET A 196 -6.09 -12.06 -4.36
N ASP A 197 -7.40 -11.84 -4.52
CA ASP A 197 -7.98 -11.11 -5.64
C ASP A 197 -7.38 -9.72 -5.77
N ILE A 198 -7.23 -9.28 -7.02
CA ILE A 198 -6.71 -7.95 -7.33
C ILE A 198 -7.89 -6.97 -7.28
N ASN A 199 -8.23 -6.52 -6.08
CA ASN A 199 -9.31 -5.56 -5.86
C ASN A 199 -8.81 -4.10 -5.89
N GLY A 200 -9.74 -3.18 -6.08
CA GLY A 200 -9.56 -1.74 -5.89
C GLY A 200 -10.81 -1.11 -5.31
N LYS A 201 -10.71 0.13 -4.83
CA LYS A 201 -11.85 0.86 -4.26
C LYS A 201 -12.49 1.80 -5.25
N CYS A 202 -13.82 1.81 -5.28
CA CYS A 202 -14.59 2.85 -5.95
C CYS A 202 -14.43 4.16 -5.16
N HIS A 203 -14.12 5.27 -5.82
CA HIS A 203 -13.99 6.56 -5.15
C HIS A 203 -15.34 7.19 -4.78
N GLY A 204 -16.44 6.71 -5.36
CA GLY A 204 -17.79 7.17 -5.00
C GLY A 204 -18.32 6.49 -3.74
N CYS A 205 -18.41 5.17 -3.74
CA CYS A 205 -18.99 4.41 -2.63
C CYS A 205 -17.97 3.83 -1.64
N LEU A 206 -16.66 3.93 -1.90
CA LEU A 206 -15.57 3.41 -1.08
C LEU A 206 -15.50 1.87 -0.91
N GLU A 207 -16.44 1.14 -1.51
CA GLU A 207 -16.46 -0.33 -1.55
C GLU A 207 -15.37 -0.91 -2.47
N GLU A 208 -15.01 -2.18 -2.22
CA GLU A 208 -14.02 -2.94 -2.99
C GLU A 208 -14.65 -3.71 -4.16
N PHE A 209 -14.00 -3.65 -5.32
CA PHE A 209 -14.40 -4.35 -6.55
C PHE A 209 -13.17 -4.95 -7.23
N PRO A 210 -13.33 -6.01 -8.05
CA PRO A 210 -12.25 -6.48 -8.92
C PRO A 210 -11.69 -5.33 -9.75
N LYS A 211 -10.36 -5.21 -9.82
CA LYS A 211 -9.71 -4.04 -10.43
C LYS A 211 -10.04 -3.87 -11.92
N GLU A 212 -10.35 -4.97 -12.60
CA GLU A 212 -10.79 -5.01 -14.00
C GLU A 212 -12.21 -4.49 -14.23
N THR A 213 -13.08 -4.49 -13.20
CA THR A 213 -14.44 -3.94 -13.30
C THR A 213 -14.51 -2.46 -12.94
N LEU A 214 -13.39 -1.85 -12.54
CA LEU A 214 -13.31 -0.44 -12.21
C LEU A 214 -12.92 0.41 -13.43
N SER A 215 -13.76 1.38 -13.77
CA SER A 215 -13.53 2.36 -14.82
C SER A 215 -12.83 3.60 -14.27
N PHE A 216 -11.87 4.14 -15.02
CA PHE A 216 -11.21 5.39 -14.67
C PHE A 216 -12.09 6.60 -15.03
N CYS A 217 -11.89 7.72 -14.34
CA CYS A 217 -12.45 9.00 -14.76
C CYS A 217 -11.86 9.42 -16.12
N ASP A 218 -12.71 9.63 -17.12
CA ASP A 218 -12.27 10.01 -18.48
C ASP A 218 -11.42 11.29 -18.50
N GLY A 219 -11.70 12.24 -17.61
CA GLY A 219 -10.99 13.52 -17.53
C GLY A 219 -9.59 13.41 -16.96
N CYS A 220 -9.46 12.91 -15.72
CA CYS A 220 -8.15 12.90 -15.03
C CYS A 220 -7.39 11.57 -15.12
N GLN A 221 -8.05 10.46 -15.45
CA GLN A 221 -7.48 9.10 -15.45
C GLN A 221 -6.87 8.65 -14.09
N LEU A 222 -7.23 9.31 -12.99
CA LEU A 222 -6.71 9.01 -11.64
C LEU A 222 -7.72 8.26 -10.78
N LEU A 223 -8.94 8.79 -10.67
CA LEU A 223 -9.97 8.19 -9.85
C LEU A 223 -10.66 7.05 -10.58
N LYS A 224 -11.14 6.08 -9.81
CA LYS A 224 -11.81 4.87 -10.30
C LYS A 224 -13.20 4.73 -9.72
N TYR A 225 -14.12 4.20 -10.52
CA TYR A 225 -15.51 4.00 -10.16
C TYR A 225 -15.98 2.63 -10.65
N HIS A 226 -16.86 1.98 -9.90
CA HIS A 226 -17.43 0.70 -10.33
C HIS A 226 -18.53 0.88 -11.38
N ASN A 227 -19.19 2.04 -11.41
CA ASN A 227 -20.16 2.40 -12.44
C ASN A 227 -20.21 3.93 -12.64
N ARG A 228 -20.94 4.36 -13.67
CA ARG A 228 -21.11 5.78 -14.02
C ARG A 228 -21.88 6.56 -12.96
N GLU A 229 -22.85 5.93 -12.31
CA GLU A 229 -23.67 6.55 -11.27
C GLU A 229 -22.82 7.00 -10.08
N CYS A 230 -21.94 6.13 -9.56
CA CYS A 230 -20.98 6.48 -8.52
C CYS A 230 -20.06 7.64 -8.91
N GLN A 231 -19.69 7.74 -10.19
CA GLN A 231 -18.90 8.87 -10.68
C GLN A 231 -19.69 10.18 -10.63
N ILE A 232 -20.95 10.17 -11.09
CA ILE A 232 -21.84 11.34 -11.09
C ILE A 232 -22.09 11.80 -9.66
N ASN A 233 -22.43 10.88 -8.75
CA ASN A 233 -22.71 11.19 -7.36
C ASN A 233 -21.48 11.78 -6.66
N HIS A 234 -20.27 11.30 -6.98
CA HIS A 234 -19.02 11.85 -6.44
C HIS A 234 -18.52 13.12 -7.15
N TRP A 235 -19.16 13.54 -8.26
CA TRP A 235 -18.63 14.59 -9.13
C TRP A 235 -18.49 15.95 -8.42
N HIS A 236 -19.43 16.31 -7.55
CA HIS A 236 -19.41 17.57 -6.82
C HIS A 236 -18.15 17.75 -5.96
N ILE A 237 -17.58 16.66 -5.44
CA ILE A 237 -16.30 16.65 -4.69
C ILE A 237 -15.12 16.59 -5.67
N HIS A 238 -15.20 15.71 -6.68
CA HIS A 238 -14.09 15.44 -7.58
C HIS A 238 -13.80 16.57 -8.59
N LYS A 239 -14.80 17.37 -8.97
CA LYS A 239 -14.72 18.31 -10.12
C LYS A 239 -13.49 19.23 -10.09
N SER A 240 -13.19 19.83 -8.95
CA SER A 240 -12.04 20.74 -8.77
C SER A 240 -10.71 20.01 -8.96
N ASP A 241 -10.58 18.83 -8.34
CA ASP A 241 -9.39 17.98 -8.46
C ASP A 241 -9.20 17.43 -9.87
N CYS A 242 -10.29 17.04 -10.54
CA CYS A 242 -10.26 16.50 -11.89
C CYS A 242 -9.55 17.45 -12.85
N LYS A 243 -9.93 18.74 -12.81
CA LYS A 243 -9.35 19.79 -13.67
C LYS A 243 -7.85 19.97 -13.42
N ARG A 244 -7.46 20.08 -12.14
CA ARG A 244 -6.05 20.24 -11.73
C ARG A 244 -5.18 19.09 -12.24
N PHE A 245 -5.69 17.86 -12.15
CA PHE A 245 -4.95 16.68 -12.59
C PHE A 245 -4.90 16.53 -14.11
N SER A 246 -5.99 16.84 -14.83
CA SER A 246 -5.98 16.80 -16.30
C SER A 246 -4.96 17.77 -16.90
N GLU A 247 -4.82 18.97 -16.32
CA GLU A 247 -3.85 19.98 -16.76
C GLU A 247 -2.40 19.55 -16.51
N SER A 248 -2.15 18.81 -15.43
CA SER A 248 -0.81 18.31 -15.09
C SER A 248 -0.35 17.19 -16.03
N ASN A 249 -1.28 16.34 -16.46
CA ASN A 249 -0.97 15.23 -17.37
C ASN A 249 -0.76 15.68 -18.82
N ALA A 250 -1.34 16.82 -19.23
CA ALA A 250 -1.17 17.36 -20.59
C ALA A 250 0.21 17.98 -20.86
N LYS A 251 1.03 18.17 -19.82
CA LYS A 251 2.36 18.81 -19.91
C LYS A 251 3.52 17.81 -19.99
N VAL A 252 3.23 16.51 -20.04
CA VAL A 252 4.21 15.41 -20.17
C VAL A 252 4.12 14.85 -21.58
#